data_AF-A0A7J2MR05-F1
#
_entry.id   AF-A0A7J2MR05-F1
#
_cell.length_a   1.000
_cell.length_b   1.000
_cell.length_c   1.000
_cell.angle_alpha   90.00
_cell.angle_beta   90.00
_cell.angle_gamma   90.00
#
_symmetry.space_group_name_H-M   'P 1'
#
loop_
_entity.id
_entity.type
_entity.pdbx_description
1 polymer ?
#
loop_
_entity_poly.entity_id
_entity_poly.type
_entity_poly.pdbx_seq_one_letter_code
_entity_poly.pdbx_strand_id
1 'polypeptide(L)' 'MIYVTDVSQYAFCPYSIYLRKIRKIKVVTPPMIFGEIYHRISEKIEKRERVIFDIFVEEDMGAEEIASIFYNDTKK' A
#
# COMPACT_ATOMS: atom_id res chain seq x y z
N MET A 1 19.95 8.03 3.18
CA MET A 1 18.62 8.17 3.81
C MET A 1 18.41 6.99 4.75
N ILE A 2 18.11 7.29 6.02
CA ILE A 2 17.81 6.29 7.06
C ILE A 2 16.29 6.21 7.18
N TYR A 3 15.74 5.01 7.10
CA TYR A 3 14.31 4.75 7.26
C TYR A 3 14.01 4.24 8.68
N VAL A 4 12.74 4.30 9.09
CA VAL A 4 12.29 3.76 10.37
C VAL A 4 12.62 2.26 10.50
N THR A 5 12.53 1.52 9.38
CA THR A 5 12.91 0.10 9.31
C THR A 5 14.40 -0.14 9.52
N ASP A 6 15.25 0.83 9.20
CA ASP A 6 16.70 0.75 9.47
C ASP A 6 16.96 0.90 10.97
N VAL A 7 16.24 1.79 11.65
CA VAL A 7 16.40 2.01 13.10
C VAL A 7 15.95 0.78 13.89
N SER A 8 14.79 0.20 13.54
CA SER A 8 14.32 -1.03 14.19
C SER A 8 15.32 -2.17 13.98
N GLN A 9 15.78 -2.40 12.75
CA GLN A 9 16.77 -3.43 12.46
C GLN A 9 18.13 -3.17 13.12
N TYR A 10 18.53 -1.90 13.30
CA TYR A 10 19.74 -1.55 14.03
C TYR A 10 19.64 -1.95 15.50
N ALA A 11 18.48 -1.76 16.14
CA ALA A 11 18.27 -2.16 17.54
C ALA A 11 18.41 -3.67 17.74
N PHE A 12 18.01 -4.49 16.76
CA PHE A 12 18.16 -5.95 16.83
C PHE A 12 19.56 -6.44 16.39
N CYS A 13 20.05 -5.96 15.24
CA CYS A 13 21.35 -6.38 14.68
C CYS A 13 21.99 -5.27 13.83
N PRO A 14 22.87 -4.44 14.44
CA PRO A 14 23.60 -3.37 13.74
C PRO A 14 24.42 -3.86 12.55
N TYR A 15 25.03 -5.04 12.67
CA TYR A 15 25.87 -5.59 11.61
C TYR A 15 25.07 -5.92 10.34
N SER A 16 23.81 -6.34 10.48
CA SER A 16 22.93 -6.59 9.34
C SER A 16 22.64 -5.31 8.53
N ILE A 17 22.60 -4.15 9.19
CA ILE A 17 22.46 -2.84 8.55
C ILE A 17 23.72 -2.50 7.76
N TYR A 18 24.89 -2.67 8.38
CA TYR A 18 26.19 -2.43 7.73
C TYR A 18 26.31 -3.23 6.43
N LEU A 19 25.99 -4.53 6.47
CA LEU A 19 26.04 -5.40 5.29
C LEU A 19 25.09 -4.96 4.18
N ARG A 20 23.86 -4.56 4.53
CA ARG A 20 22.85 -4.16 3.53
C ARG A 20 23.07 -2.76 2.96
N LYS A 21 23.37 -1.77 3.80
CA LYS A 21 23.48 -0.36 3.38
C LYS A 21 24.86 0.03 2.88
N ILE A 22 25.92 -0.46 3.54
CA ILE A 22 27.31 -0.08 3.21
C ILE A 22 27.90 -1.08 2.21
N ARG A 23 27.82 -2.39 2.51
CA ARG A 23 28.33 -3.44 1.62
C ARG A 23 27.37 -3.81 0.48
N LYS A 24 26.16 -3.26 0.46
CA LYS A 24 25.14 -3.45 -0.59
C LYS A 24 24.78 -4.93 -0.85
N ILE A 25 24.90 -5.79 0.17
CA ILE A 25 24.48 -7.18 0.07
C ILE A 25 22.96 -7.24 0.09
N LYS A 26 22.36 -7.76 -0.98
CA LYS A 26 20.92 -7.94 -1.09
C LYS A 26 20.51 -9.26 -0.49
N VAL A 27 19.52 -9.22 0.39
CA VAL A 27 18.81 -10.41 0.88
C VAL A 27 17.40 -10.34 0.32
N VAL A 28 17.04 -11.32 -0.51
CA VAL A 28 15.71 -11.43 -1.11
C VAL A 28 15.17 -12.79 -0.72
N THR A 29 13.97 -12.81 -0.13
CA THR A 29 13.27 -14.04 0.22
C THR A 29 11.95 -14.11 -0.54
N PRO A 30 11.41 -15.32 -0.80
CA PRO A 30 10.11 -15.45 -1.47
C PRO A 30 8.99 -14.63 -0.79
N PRO A 31 8.86 -14.59 0.55
CA PRO A 31 7.87 -13.75 1.21
C PRO A 31 8.00 -12.24 0.90
N MET A 32 9.23 -11.73 0.74
CA MET A 32 9.43 -10.32 0.37
C MET A 32 8.87 -10.02 -1.03
N ILE A 33 9.06 -10.94 -1.98
CA ILE A 33 8.54 -10.80 -3.35
C ILE A 33 7.00 -10.82 -3.32
N PHE A 34 6.41 -11.76 -2.59
CA PHE A 34 4.95 -11.82 -2.45
C PHE A 34 4.37 -10.56 -1.81
N GLY A 35 5.02 -10.05 -0.75
CA GLY A 35 4.63 -8.80 -0.12
C GLY A 35 4.69 -7.61 -1.09
N GLU A 36 5.77 -7.49 -1.87
CA GLU A 36 5.93 -6.43 -2.86
C GLU A 36 4.84 -6.47 -3.95
N ILE A 37 4.54 -7.67 -4.48
CA ILE A 37 3.47 -7.86 -5.47
C ILE A 37 2.11 -7.49 -4.88
N TYR A 38 1.83 -7.96 -3.66
CA TYR A 38 0.57 -7.68 -2.97
C TYR A 38 0.37 -6.18 -2.77
N HIS A 39 1.36 -5.47 -2.21
CA HIS A 39 1.28 -4.03 -2.01
C HIS A 39 1.07 -3.28 -3.33
N ARG A 40 1.77 -3.68 -4.39
CA ARG A 40 1.63 -3.06 -5.71
C ARG A 40 0.24 -3.24 -6.31
N ILE A 41 -0.36 -4.41 -6.13
CA ILE A 41 -1.73 -4.69 -6.58
C ILE A 41 -2.72 -3.89 -5.72
N SER A 42 -2.56 -3.92 -4.40
CA SER A 42 -3.42 -3.19 -3.45
C SER A 42 -3.44 -1.70 -3.74
N GLU A 43 -2.28 -1.06 -3.92
CA GLU A 43 -2.21 0.36 -4.27
C GLU A 43 -2.88 0.69 -5.61
N LYS A 44 -2.84 -0.23 -6.58
CA LYS A 44 -3.50 -0.05 -7.86
C LYS A 44 -5.02 -0.13 -7.72
N ILE A 45 -5.51 -1.08 -6.92
CA ILE A 45 -6.94 -1.23 -6.63
C ILE A 45 -7.43 0.01 -5.89
N GLU A 46 -6.76 0.42 -4.82
CA GLU A 46 -7.10 1.62 -4.05
C GLU A 46 -7.16 2.88 -4.93
N LYS A 47 -6.18 3.10 -5.82
CA LYS A 47 -6.20 4.22 -6.76
C LYS A 47 -7.35 4.16 -7.77
N ARG A 48 -7.70 2.95 -8.24
CA ARG A 48 -8.80 2.75 -9.19
C ARG A 48 -10.16 2.91 -8.54
N GLU A 49 -10.27 2.45 -7.30
CA GLU A 49 -11.52 2.30 -6.55
C GLU A 49 -11.63 3.32 -5.42
N ARG A 50 -10.90 4.45 -5.50
CA ARG A 50 -11.01 5.55 -4.51
C ARG A 50 -12.45 5.92 -4.22
N VAL A 51 -13.30 5.96 -5.25
CA VAL A 51 -14.74 6.25 -5.11
C VAL A 51 -15.45 5.24 -4.20
N ILE A 52 -15.05 3.96 -4.20
CA ILE A 52 -15.65 2.91 -3.34
C ILE A 52 -15.11 2.97 -1.91
N PHE A 53 -13.85 3.36 -1.71
CA PHE A 53 -13.23 3.43 -0.38
C PHE A 53 -13.47 4.76 0.35
N ASP A 54 -13.56 5.88 -0.39
CA ASP A 54 -13.81 7.22 0.17
C ASP A 54 -15.31 7.46 0.43
N ILE A 55 -16.18 6.72 -0.26
CA ILE A 55 -17.63 6.83 -0.10
C ILE A 55 -18.11 5.64 0.71
N PHE A 56 -18.35 5.90 2.00
CA PHE A 56 -19.14 5.00 2.83
C PHE A 56 -20.54 4.91 2.23
N VAL A 57 -20.79 3.87 1.45
CA VAL A 57 -22.15 3.46 1.11
C VAL A 57 -22.72 2.87 2.39
N GLU A 58 -23.45 3.67 3.16
CA GLU A 58 -24.22 3.18 4.31
C GLU A 58 -25.32 2.25 3.80
N GLU A 59 -25.66 1.19 4.55
CA GLU A 59 -26.66 0.20 4.13
C GLU A 59 -28.05 0.81 3.88
N ASP A 60 -28.29 2.02 4.40
CA ASP A 60 -29.53 2.77 4.28
C ASP A 60 -29.62 3.64 3.01
N MET A 61 -28.56 3.70 2.20
CA MET A 61 -28.53 4.53 0.99
C MET A 61 -29.41 3.96 -0.13
N GLY A 62 -30.26 4.82 -0.69
CA GLY A 62 -31.16 4.44 -1.79
C GLY A 62 -30.41 4.19 -3.11
N ALA A 63 -30.98 3.34 -3.97
CA ALA A 63 -30.37 3.01 -5.27
C ALA A 63 -30.10 4.24 -6.16
N GLU A 64 -30.89 5.32 -6.03
CA GLU A 64 -30.70 6.57 -6.76
C GLU A 64 -29.49 7.38 -6.24
N GLU A 65 -29.24 7.38 -4.94
CA GLU A 65 -28.09 8.07 -4.33
C GLU A 65 -26.79 7.38 -4.70
N ILE A 66 -26.78 6.04 -4.62
CA ILE A 66 -25.67 5.20 -5.08
C ILE A 66 -25.39 5.47 -6.57
N ALA A 67 -26.42 5.50 -7.42
CA ALA A 67 -26.26 5.81 -8.84
C ALA A 67 -25.69 7.23 -9.06
N SER A 68 -26.14 8.22 -8.29
CA SER A 68 -25.63 9.59 -8.42
C SER A 68 -24.14 9.71 -8.13
N ILE A 69 -23.62 8.90 -7.19
CA ILE A 69 -22.21 8.83 -6.84
C ILE A 69 -21.39 8.22 -7.98
N PHE A 70 -21.80 7.05 -8.48
CA PHE A 70 -21.04 6.32 -9.50
C PHE A 70 -21.12 6.96 -10.90
N TYR A 71 -22.23 7.62 -11.23
CA TYR A 71 -22.47 8.14 -12.58
C TYR A 71 -22.24 9.65 -12.75
N ASN A 72 -22.19 10.47 -11.69
CA ASN A 72 -21.86 11.91 -11.84
C ASN A 72 -20.37 12.18 -12.04
N ASP A 73 -19.48 11.29 -11.60
CA ASP A 73 -18.03 11.43 -11.82
C ASP A 73 -17.62 11.20 -13.29
N THR A 74 -18.53 10.75 -14.14
CA THR A 74 -18.28 10.59 -15.60
C THR A 74 -18.35 11.91 -16.39
N LYS A 75 -18.64 13.05 -15.74
CA LYS A 75 -18.76 14.38 -16.38
C LYS A 75 -17.57 15.32 -16.18
N LYS A 76 -16.39 14.85 -15.75
CA LYS A 76 -15.17 15.68 -15.68
C LYS A 76 -14.05 15.15 -16.56
#